data_AF-A0A6S6VZX1-F1
#
_entry.id   AF-A0A6S6VZX1-F1
#
_cell.length_a   1.000
_cell.length_b   1.000
_cell.length_c   1.000
_cell.angle_alpha   90.00
_cell.angle_beta   90.00
_cell.angle_gamma   90.00
#
_symmetry.space_group_name_H-M   'P 1'
#
loop_
_entity.id
_entity.type
_entity.pdbx_description
1 polymer ?
#
loop_
_entity_poly.entity_id
_entity_poly.type
_entity_poly.pdbx_seq_one_letter_code
_entity_poly.pdbx_strand_id
1 'polypeptide(L)'
;MVSIAEERGDASPWRTGFFSDNALAGVELTGWTTLLALLIPLFLLGTVHAHRKMQQKSRKPFPFLELPQELRDMVYEHFLEDPVYPPPPRSLVQRSSLEWMYPSLLTSASSASRSRRHSKWIFLANKQVYAEYLDMLCKRNTFHLSVSPQTYKPIAPTASSASSPDDYRVWEISPSTLSKVRNCSLSLVTTSSMLGVTDPRSMTSSSWTLGQRMREQLKHMSNVHTFTLNAKALGDPLWNPLWIWYHASQSLKMLGTEASDTVPIGPQLSHITFSLDTWSPGENYVARSEAEGGKWMWYCNKDHPVGLDIGPEITVREFCAKLYQECRICRVENGDEE
;
A
#
# COMPACT_ATOMS: atom_id res chain seq x y z
N MET A 1 84.37 7.17 81.08
CA MET A 1 84.46 5.79 80.55
C MET A 1 83.38 5.62 79.50
N VAL A 2 83.77 5.35 78.25
CA VAL A 2 83.04 4.53 77.23
C VAL A 2 81.62 5.02 76.86
N SER A 3 81.18 5.25 75.62
CA SER A 3 81.70 5.30 74.25
C SER A 3 80.47 5.53 73.34
N ILE A 4 80.66 6.20 72.19
CA ILE A 4 80.06 5.91 70.85
C ILE A 4 78.51 6.07 70.73
N ALA A 5 77.89 6.71 69.73
CA ALA A 5 78.13 6.83 68.28
C ALA A 5 77.48 8.15 67.76
N GLU A 6 78.04 8.91 66.80
CA GLU A 6 78.02 8.70 65.32
C GLU A 6 76.63 9.05 64.74
N GLU A 7 76.38 9.82 63.67
CA GLU A 7 77.10 10.53 62.59
C GLU A 7 76.07 11.58 62.05
N ARG A 8 76.43 12.85 61.78
CA ARG A 8 76.81 13.43 60.46
C ARG A 8 75.66 13.55 59.44
N GLY A 9 75.48 14.76 58.90
CA GLY A 9 74.64 14.97 57.71
C GLY A 9 74.32 16.45 57.45
N ASP A 10 75.10 17.06 56.58
CA ASP A 10 75.06 18.45 56.13
C ASP A 10 73.68 18.96 55.68
N ALA A 11 73.30 20.15 56.14
CA ALA A 11 72.28 20.97 55.50
C ALA A 11 72.89 22.35 55.18
N SER A 12 73.31 22.50 53.93
CA SER A 12 73.69 23.79 53.35
C SER A 12 72.48 24.40 52.61
N PRO A 13 72.49 25.73 52.41
CA PRO A 13 71.31 26.52 52.14
C PRO A 13 71.12 26.80 50.64
N TRP A 14 70.06 27.55 50.32
CA TRP A 14 69.84 28.41 49.15
C TRP A 14 68.57 28.12 48.34
N ARG A 15 67.90 29.25 48.04
CA ARG A 15 66.89 29.51 46.99
C ARG A 15 65.42 29.27 47.34
N THR A 16 64.88 30.30 47.98
CA THR A 16 63.69 30.98 47.48
C THR A 16 63.78 31.27 45.97
N GLY A 17 62.67 31.05 45.27
CA GLY A 17 62.47 31.54 43.91
C GLY A 17 61.87 30.49 42.98
N PHE A 18 60.53 30.48 42.91
CA PHE A 18 59.69 30.54 41.70
C PHE A 18 58.32 29.92 42.02
N PHE A 19 57.50 30.73 42.68
CA PHE A 19 56.05 30.64 42.52
C PHE A 19 55.69 31.32 41.21
N SER A 20 54.71 30.74 40.52
CA SER A 20 54.09 31.22 39.28
C SER A 20 54.78 30.74 38.00
N ASP A 21 54.22 29.70 37.38
CA ASP A 21 54.12 29.57 35.91
C ASP A 21 53.20 28.41 35.45
N ASN A 22 52.76 27.50 36.33
CA ASN A 22 51.96 26.33 35.90
C ASN A 22 50.43 26.50 35.89
N ALA A 23 49.88 27.69 36.18
CA ALA A 23 48.42 27.88 36.22
C ALA A 23 47.78 28.18 34.85
N LEU A 24 48.55 28.62 33.86
CA LEU A 24 48.04 29.02 32.54
C LEU A 24 47.86 27.83 31.57
N ALA A 25 48.62 26.74 31.74
CA ALA A 25 48.51 25.56 30.86
C ALA A 25 47.24 24.71 31.10
N GLY A 26 46.63 24.78 32.29
CA GLY A 26 45.42 24.01 32.64
C GLY A 26 44.12 24.60 32.07
N VAL A 27 44.09 25.92 31.84
CA VAL A 27 42.92 26.63 31.30
C VAL A 27 42.80 26.42 29.80
N GLU A 28 43.93 26.31 29.09
CA GLU A 28 43.90 25.98 27.66
C GLU A 28 43.38 24.57 27.42
N LEU A 29 43.89 23.55 28.13
CA LEU A 29 43.49 22.15 27.92
C LEU A 29 42.00 21.88 28.21
N THR A 30 41.45 22.55 29.22
CA THR A 30 40.01 22.46 29.56
C THR A 30 39.12 23.21 28.55
N GLY A 31 39.62 24.32 27.99
CA GLY A 31 38.98 25.00 26.87
C GLY A 31 38.95 24.12 25.59
N TRP A 32 40.06 23.48 25.25
CA TRP A 32 40.13 22.60 24.07
C TRP A 32 39.26 21.36 24.21
N THR A 33 39.19 20.75 25.39
CA THR A 33 38.33 19.57 25.64
C THR A 33 36.85 19.89 25.59
N THR A 34 36.41 21.04 26.12
CA THR A 34 35.00 21.48 26.03
C THR A 34 34.61 21.86 24.60
N LEU A 35 35.53 22.46 23.84
CA LEU A 35 35.32 22.81 22.44
C LEU A 35 35.26 21.56 21.53
N LEU A 36 36.12 20.57 21.77
CA LEU A 36 36.04 19.24 21.12
C LEU A 36 34.75 18.49 21.49
N ALA A 37 34.33 18.55 22.77
CA ALA A 37 33.10 17.92 23.23
C ALA A 37 31.84 18.54 22.60
N LEU A 38 31.88 19.79 22.14
CA LEU A 38 30.81 20.45 21.39
C LEU A 38 30.87 20.19 19.88
N LEU A 39 32.08 20.15 19.31
CA LEU A 39 32.26 19.93 17.87
C LEU A 39 31.96 18.49 17.44
N ILE A 40 32.30 17.48 18.25
CA ILE A 40 32.08 16.07 17.91
C ILE A 40 30.57 15.75 17.73
N PRO A 41 29.66 16.12 18.66
CA PRO A 41 28.23 15.90 18.47
C PRO A 41 27.65 16.63 17.26
N LEU A 42 28.08 17.86 16.99
CA LEU A 42 27.65 18.64 15.82
C LEU A 42 28.09 17.97 14.51
N PHE A 43 29.32 17.46 14.47
CA PHE A 43 29.84 16.73 13.31
C PHE A 43 29.12 15.39 13.11
N LEU A 44 28.83 14.67 14.21
CA LEU A 44 28.02 13.44 14.16
C LEU A 44 26.58 13.73 13.71
N LEU A 45 25.97 14.82 14.14
CA LEU A 45 24.64 15.21 13.68
C LEU A 45 24.64 15.53 12.18
N GLY A 46 25.66 16.24 11.70
CA GLY A 46 25.85 16.57 10.28
C GLY A 46 26.04 15.32 9.42
N THR A 47 26.88 14.37 9.86
CA THR A 47 27.11 13.11 9.15
C THR A 47 25.87 12.20 9.18
N VAL A 48 25.15 12.11 10.29
CA VAL A 48 23.87 11.39 10.37
C VAL A 48 22.82 12.02 9.46
N HIS A 49 22.76 13.35 9.39
CA HIS A 49 21.82 14.04 8.52
C HIS A 49 22.19 13.87 7.04
N ALA A 50 23.47 13.95 6.69
CA ALA A 50 23.97 13.69 5.34
C ALA A 50 23.72 12.23 4.94
N HIS A 51 23.94 11.29 5.85
CA HIS A 51 23.68 9.87 5.65
C HIS A 51 22.18 9.59 5.46
N ARG A 52 21.30 10.21 6.27
CA ARG A 52 19.85 10.13 6.08
C ARG A 52 19.42 10.72 4.73
N LYS A 53 20.00 11.85 4.31
CA LYS A 53 19.74 12.47 3.00
C LYS A 53 20.21 11.59 1.85
N MET A 54 21.37 10.93 1.99
CA MET A 54 21.86 9.95 1.02
C MET A 54 20.97 8.70 0.97
N GLN A 55 20.53 8.18 2.11
CA GLN A 55 19.57 7.06 2.16
C GLN A 55 18.20 7.42 1.56
N GLN A 56 17.76 8.67 1.68
CA GLN A 56 16.54 9.14 1.01
C GLN A 56 16.75 9.29 -0.51
N LYS A 57 17.92 9.74 -0.96
CA LYS A 57 18.25 9.79 -2.40
C LYS A 57 18.41 8.40 -3.01
N SER A 58 19.02 7.45 -2.29
CA SER A 58 19.16 6.06 -2.74
C SER A 58 17.88 5.24 -2.65
N ARG A 59 16.83 5.76 -2.00
CA ARG A 59 15.48 5.18 -2.01
C ARG A 59 14.72 5.45 -3.31
N LYS A 60 15.23 6.31 -4.20
CA LYS A 60 14.64 6.42 -5.54
C LYS A 60 15.00 5.15 -6.32
N PRO A 61 14.01 4.32 -6.70
CA PRO A 61 14.29 3.17 -7.55
C PRO A 61 14.93 3.68 -8.86
N PHE A 62 16.00 3.01 -9.30
CA PHE A 62 16.58 3.25 -10.61
C PHE A 62 15.51 2.96 -11.66
N PRO A 63 15.25 3.80 -12.66
CA PRO A 63 14.11 3.58 -13.56
C PRO A 63 14.49 2.52 -14.61
N PHE A 64 14.34 1.25 -14.28
CA PHE A 64 14.75 0.16 -15.16
C PHE A 64 13.96 0.15 -16.47
N LEU A 65 12.69 0.53 -16.42
CA LEU A 65 11.86 0.68 -17.62
C LEU A 65 12.23 1.87 -18.51
N GLU A 66 12.99 2.85 -18.02
CA GLU A 66 13.50 3.96 -18.84
C GLU A 66 14.78 3.59 -19.59
N LEU A 67 15.37 2.42 -19.31
CA LEU A 67 16.52 1.92 -20.06
C LEU A 67 16.12 1.55 -21.50
N PRO A 68 17.02 1.77 -22.46
CA PRO A 68 16.94 1.17 -23.79
C PRO A 68 16.70 -0.33 -23.70
N GLN A 69 15.90 -0.84 -24.64
CA GLN A 69 15.49 -2.25 -24.67
C GLN A 69 16.70 -3.19 -24.63
N GLU A 70 17.77 -2.88 -25.35
CA GLU A 70 19.01 -3.66 -25.40
C GLU A 70 19.64 -3.88 -24.03
N LEU A 71 19.64 -2.86 -23.16
CA LEU A 71 20.20 -2.96 -21.82
C LEU A 71 19.29 -3.74 -20.88
N ARG A 72 17.97 -3.68 -21.09
CA ARG A 72 17.03 -4.52 -20.34
C ARG A 72 17.19 -5.99 -20.72
N ASP A 73 17.31 -6.27 -22.01
CA ASP A 73 17.47 -7.62 -22.56
C ASP A 73 18.80 -8.24 -22.11
N MET A 74 19.90 -7.47 -22.11
CA MET A 74 21.18 -7.90 -21.52
C MET A 74 21.09 -8.22 -20.03
N VAL A 75 20.31 -7.44 -19.27
CA VAL A 75 20.06 -7.72 -17.85
C VAL A 75 19.23 -8.98 -17.69
N TYR A 76 18.20 -9.19 -18.52
CA TYR A 76 17.44 -10.44 -18.50
C TYR A 76 18.33 -11.65 -18.85
N GLU A 77 19.19 -11.56 -19.87
CA GLU A 77 20.14 -12.62 -20.24
C GLU A 77 21.17 -12.93 -19.14
N HIS A 78 21.64 -11.90 -18.40
CA HIS A 78 22.61 -12.09 -17.32
C HIS A 78 21.99 -12.55 -15.99
N PHE A 79 20.71 -12.25 -15.76
CA PHE A 79 20.05 -12.50 -14.46
C PHE A 79 19.07 -13.68 -14.48
N LEU A 80 18.47 -14.01 -15.62
CA LEU A 80 17.59 -15.16 -15.78
C LEU A 80 18.42 -16.33 -16.31
N GLU A 81 18.88 -17.20 -15.41
CA GLU A 81 19.40 -18.50 -15.83
C GLU A 81 18.29 -19.28 -16.52
N ASP A 82 18.53 -19.76 -17.74
CA ASP A 82 17.60 -20.65 -18.44
C ASP A 82 17.30 -21.86 -17.54
N PRO A 83 16.03 -22.22 -17.34
CA PRO A 83 15.67 -23.39 -16.56
C PRO A 83 16.20 -24.64 -17.27
N VAL A 84 17.34 -25.16 -16.81
CA VAL A 84 17.89 -26.43 -17.29
C VAL A 84 16.94 -27.54 -16.87
N TYR A 85 16.30 -28.16 -17.85
CA TYR A 85 15.48 -29.36 -17.65
C TYR A 85 16.19 -30.59 -18.22
N PRO A 86 16.26 -31.70 -17.47
CA PRO A 86 15.80 -31.88 -16.09
C PRO A 86 16.70 -31.13 -15.07
N PRO A 87 16.15 -30.75 -13.89
CA PRO A 87 16.91 -30.04 -12.88
C PRO A 87 18.14 -30.88 -12.46
N PRO A 88 19.36 -30.31 -12.44
CA PRO A 88 20.55 -31.06 -12.07
C PRO A 88 20.43 -31.55 -10.62
N PRO A 89 20.95 -32.77 -10.31
CA PRO A 89 20.88 -33.33 -8.98
C PRO A 89 21.49 -32.34 -7.97
N ARG A 90 20.78 -32.09 -6.88
CA ARG A 90 21.21 -31.17 -5.81
C ARG A 90 22.52 -31.71 -5.23
N SER A 91 23.65 -31.14 -5.63
CA SER A 91 24.95 -31.45 -5.03
C SER A 91 24.93 -31.03 -3.56
N LEU A 92 24.93 -32.00 -2.64
CA LEU A 92 25.23 -31.81 -1.23
C LEU A 92 26.71 -31.41 -1.10
N VAL A 93 27.02 -30.13 -1.32
CA VAL A 93 28.39 -29.64 -1.10
C VAL A 93 28.57 -29.40 0.39
N GLN A 94 29.19 -30.38 1.04
CA GLN A 94 29.95 -30.19 2.27
C GLN A 94 30.88 -28.98 2.08
N ARG A 95 30.68 -27.94 2.89
CA ARG A 95 31.65 -26.86 3.02
C ARG A 95 32.87 -27.38 3.80
N SER A 96 33.92 -27.76 3.09
CA SER A 96 35.25 -27.93 3.68
C SER A 96 35.89 -26.54 3.87
N SER A 97 36.39 -26.26 5.07
CA SER A 97 36.78 -24.93 5.56
C SER A 97 38.26 -24.57 5.36
N LEU A 98 38.96 -25.19 4.40
CA LEU A 98 40.43 -25.06 4.26
C LEU A 98 40.91 -24.66 2.86
N GLU A 99 40.06 -24.02 2.05
CA GLU A 99 40.43 -23.61 0.67
C GLU A 99 41.24 -22.30 0.60
N TRP A 100 41.43 -21.60 1.72
CA TRP A 100 42.12 -20.29 1.73
C TRP A 100 43.65 -20.37 1.91
N MET A 101 44.24 -21.57 2.04
CA MET A 101 45.65 -21.72 2.44
C MET A 101 46.68 -21.94 1.32
N TYR A 102 46.32 -21.94 0.03
CA TYR A 102 47.33 -22.08 -1.05
C TYR A 102 47.08 -21.14 -2.23
N PRO A 103 47.79 -20.00 -2.33
CA PRO A 103 47.71 -19.10 -3.47
C PRO A 103 49.01 -19.12 -4.29
N SER A 104 49.35 -20.24 -4.96
CA SER A 104 50.38 -20.24 -6.01
C SER A 104 50.58 -21.62 -6.62
N LEU A 105 49.88 -21.90 -7.71
CA LEU A 105 50.24 -22.80 -8.83
C LEU A 105 48.94 -23.20 -9.52
N LEU A 106 48.63 -22.58 -10.66
CA LEU A 106 47.93 -23.17 -11.82
C LEU A 106 47.69 -22.05 -12.84
N THR A 107 48.64 -21.91 -13.76
CA THR A 107 48.41 -21.39 -15.09
C THR A 107 47.68 -22.45 -15.94
N SER A 108 46.78 -21.96 -16.78
CA SER A 108 46.21 -22.59 -17.98
C SER A 108 45.02 -23.55 -17.90
N ALA A 109 44.17 -23.34 -18.91
CA ALA A 109 43.09 -24.16 -19.46
C ALA A 109 41.69 -24.03 -18.82
N SER A 110 40.85 -23.36 -19.58
CA SER A 110 39.40 -23.22 -19.47
C SER A 110 38.65 -24.55 -19.34
N SER A 111 37.80 -24.67 -18.33
CA SER A 111 36.42 -25.13 -18.50
C SER A 111 35.64 -24.97 -17.19
N ALA A 112 34.62 -24.10 -17.25
CA ALA A 112 33.39 -24.19 -16.47
C ALA A 112 33.50 -24.48 -14.96
N SER A 113 34.02 -23.52 -14.19
CA SER A 113 33.38 -23.20 -12.91
C SER A 113 32.93 -21.75 -12.96
N ARG A 114 31.79 -21.51 -13.63
CA ARG A 114 30.98 -20.33 -13.32
C ARG A 114 30.60 -20.49 -11.86
N SER A 115 31.44 -19.93 -10.98
CA SER A 115 31.13 -19.68 -9.58
C SER A 115 29.68 -19.24 -9.54
N ARG A 116 28.82 -20.08 -8.96
CA ARG A 116 27.44 -19.74 -8.60
C ARG A 116 27.54 -18.59 -7.60
N ARG A 117 27.73 -17.38 -8.11
CA ARG A 117 27.60 -16.15 -7.35
C ARG A 117 26.12 -16.07 -7.02
N HIS A 118 25.74 -16.63 -5.88
CA HIS A 118 24.39 -16.58 -5.35
C HIS A 118 24.03 -15.10 -5.16
N SER A 119 23.41 -14.55 -6.19
CA SER A 119 23.32 -13.13 -6.42
C SER A 119 22.20 -12.57 -5.55
N LYS A 120 22.56 -11.95 -4.42
CA LYS A 120 21.64 -11.06 -3.68
C LYS A 120 21.10 -9.94 -4.57
N TRP A 121 21.75 -9.68 -5.71
CA TRP A 121 21.33 -8.73 -6.73
C TRP A 121 20.13 -9.22 -7.55
N ILE A 122 19.94 -10.54 -7.74
CA ILE A 122 18.72 -11.10 -8.35
C ILE A 122 17.50 -10.70 -7.51
N PHE A 123 17.58 -10.78 -6.17
CA PHE A 123 16.48 -10.37 -5.30
C PHE A 123 16.23 -8.86 -5.30
N LEU A 124 17.26 -8.04 -5.50
CA LEU A 124 17.12 -6.58 -5.56
C LEU A 124 16.56 -6.12 -6.91
N ALA A 125 17.07 -6.66 -8.02
CA ALA A 125 16.53 -6.44 -9.36
C ALA A 125 15.08 -6.94 -9.43
N ASN A 126 14.77 -8.12 -8.88
CA ASN A 126 13.41 -8.64 -8.80
C ASN A 126 12.50 -7.72 -7.98
N LYS A 127 12.92 -7.22 -6.81
CA LYS A 127 12.13 -6.27 -6.01
C LYS A 127 11.89 -4.94 -6.71
N GLN A 128 12.88 -4.44 -7.44
CA GLN A 128 12.78 -3.19 -8.17
C GLN A 128 11.89 -3.33 -9.40
N VAL A 129 12.12 -4.35 -10.23
CA VAL A 129 11.29 -4.69 -11.38
C VAL A 129 9.85 -4.95 -10.93
N TYR A 130 9.66 -5.66 -9.82
CA TYR A 130 8.34 -5.88 -9.23
C TYR A 130 7.67 -4.57 -8.78
N ALA A 131 8.43 -3.66 -8.16
CA ALA A 131 7.90 -2.36 -7.74
C ALA A 131 7.51 -1.47 -8.92
N GLU A 132 8.33 -1.43 -9.97
CA GLU A 132 8.05 -0.71 -11.22
C GLU A 132 6.89 -1.33 -11.98
N TYR A 133 6.84 -2.66 -12.05
CA TYR A 133 5.72 -3.40 -12.65
C TYR A 133 4.41 -3.11 -11.93
N LEU A 134 4.39 -3.18 -10.58
CA LEU A 134 3.21 -2.83 -9.80
C LEU A 134 2.81 -1.37 -9.98
N ASP A 135 3.76 -0.45 -10.06
CA ASP A 135 3.48 0.97 -10.30
C ASP A 135 2.86 1.19 -11.69
N MET A 136 3.40 0.51 -12.72
CA MET A 136 2.85 0.52 -14.07
C MET A 136 1.45 -0.08 -14.14
N LEU A 137 1.22 -1.21 -13.45
CA LEU A 137 -0.10 -1.82 -13.34
C LEU A 137 -1.09 -0.86 -12.68
N CYS A 138 -0.73 -0.28 -11.53
CA CYS A 138 -1.56 0.68 -10.78
C CYS A 138 -1.93 1.93 -11.60
N LYS A 139 -1.04 2.35 -12.50
CA LYS A 139 -1.22 3.53 -13.36
C LYS A 139 -2.00 3.28 -14.63
N ARG A 140 -1.79 2.14 -15.30
CA ARG A 140 -2.33 1.85 -16.63
C ARG A 140 -3.54 0.94 -16.62
N ASN A 141 -3.68 0.07 -15.63
CA ASN A 141 -4.73 -0.93 -15.61
C ASN A 141 -5.93 -0.50 -14.76
N THR A 142 -7.09 -1.08 -15.08
CA THR A 142 -8.29 -1.00 -14.24
C THR A 142 -8.26 -2.15 -13.24
N PHE A 143 -8.27 -1.83 -11.95
CA PHE A 143 -8.32 -2.83 -10.89
C PHE A 143 -9.74 -3.29 -10.68
N HIS A 144 -9.97 -4.59 -10.86
CA HIS A 144 -11.27 -5.21 -10.64
C HIS A 144 -11.31 -5.81 -9.23
N LEU A 145 -12.04 -5.16 -8.33
CA LEU A 145 -12.31 -5.68 -6.99
C LEU A 145 -13.65 -6.40 -7.01
N SER A 146 -13.66 -7.69 -6.68
CA SER A 146 -14.90 -8.46 -6.59
C SER A 146 -15.21 -8.87 -5.16
N VAL A 147 -16.46 -8.74 -4.75
CA VAL A 147 -16.98 -9.29 -3.49
C VAL A 147 -18.12 -10.21 -3.87
N SER A 148 -17.97 -11.50 -3.58
CA SER A 148 -18.96 -12.53 -3.89
C SER A 148 -19.12 -13.50 -2.70
N PRO A 149 -20.19 -14.31 -2.63
CA PRO A 149 -20.31 -15.33 -1.57
C PRO A 149 -19.17 -16.35 -1.58
N GLN A 150 -18.51 -16.54 -2.72
CA GLN A 150 -17.37 -17.46 -2.87
C GLN A 150 -16.07 -16.84 -2.33
N THR A 151 -15.91 -15.52 -2.51
CA THR A 151 -14.71 -14.78 -2.15
C THR A 151 -14.75 -14.28 -0.71
N TYR A 152 -15.94 -13.89 -0.23
CA TYR A 152 -16.15 -13.33 1.10
C TYR A 152 -16.90 -14.34 1.97
N LYS A 153 -16.23 -14.82 3.02
CA LYS A 153 -16.85 -15.66 4.05
C LYS A 153 -17.20 -14.77 5.24
N PRO A 154 -18.49 -14.61 5.59
CA PRO A 154 -18.87 -13.90 6.80
C PRO A 154 -18.25 -14.62 8.01
N ILE A 155 -17.49 -13.89 8.82
CA ILE A 155 -16.99 -14.43 10.08
C ILE A 155 -18.18 -14.56 11.02
N ALA A 156 -18.61 -15.79 11.26
CA ALA A 156 -19.47 -16.08 12.39
C ALA A 156 -18.70 -15.74 13.67
N PRO A 157 -19.34 -15.12 14.68
CA PRO A 157 -18.71 -14.88 15.97
C PRO A 157 -18.53 -16.20 16.70
N THR A 158 -17.49 -16.97 16.36
CA THR A 158 -17.05 -18.10 17.20
C THR A 158 -16.32 -17.55 18.40
N ALA A 159 -16.91 -17.76 19.58
CA ALA A 159 -16.54 -17.23 20.88
C ALA A 159 -15.17 -17.70 21.43
N SER A 160 -14.22 -18.12 20.60
CA SER A 160 -12.97 -18.73 21.08
C SER A 160 -11.86 -18.62 20.05
N SER A 161 -11.34 -17.43 19.81
CA SER A 161 -9.99 -17.23 19.26
C SER A 161 -9.59 -15.78 19.51
N ALA A 162 -8.47 -15.57 20.19
CA ALA A 162 -7.88 -14.26 20.35
C ALA A 162 -7.73 -13.60 18.96
N SER A 163 -8.51 -12.54 18.74
CA SER A 163 -8.64 -11.89 17.43
C SER A 163 -7.30 -11.35 16.98
N SER A 164 -6.70 -12.00 15.99
CA SER A 164 -5.70 -11.34 15.17
C SER A 164 -6.38 -10.20 14.39
N PRO A 165 -5.74 -9.03 14.25
CA PRO A 165 -6.32 -7.86 13.56
C PRO A 165 -6.56 -8.06 12.06
N ASP A 166 -6.23 -9.23 11.49
CA ASP A 166 -6.34 -9.53 10.06
C ASP A 166 -7.72 -10.04 9.62
N ASP A 167 -8.60 -10.42 10.56
CA ASP A 167 -9.89 -11.07 10.24
C ASP A 167 -10.95 -10.13 9.62
N TYR A 168 -10.74 -8.81 9.62
CA TYR A 168 -11.74 -7.85 9.11
C TYR A 168 -11.58 -7.47 7.64
N ARG A 169 -10.59 -8.04 6.94
CA ARG A 169 -10.23 -7.62 5.58
C ARG A 169 -11.14 -8.26 4.53
N VAL A 170 -11.75 -7.43 3.67
CA VAL A 170 -12.53 -7.89 2.51
C VAL A 170 -11.60 -8.32 1.38
N TRP A 171 -10.52 -7.55 1.16
CA TRP A 171 -9.46 -7.87 0.19
C TRP A 171 -8.09 -7.95 0.88
N GLU A 172 -7.25 -8.87 0.41
CA GLU A 172 -5.85 -9.04 0.81
C GLU A 172 -4.92 -8.07 0.06
N ILE A 173 -5.29 -6.78 0.00
CA ILE A 173 -4.52 -5.76 -0.71
C ILE A 173 -3.93 -4.80 0.31
N SER A 174 -2.62 -4.56 0.19
CA SER A 174 -1.94 -3.63 1.09
C SER A 174 -2.42 -2.19 0.88
N PRO A 175 -2.55 -1.38 1.95
CA PRO A 175 -2.93 0.04 1.83
C PRO A 175 -1.99 0.85 0.93
N SER A 176 -0.70 0.47 0.87
CA SER A 176 0.30 1.13 0.03
C SER A 176 0.16 0.80 -1.47
N THR A 177 -0.46 -0.31 -1.82
CA THR A 177 -0.85 -0.64 -3.20
C THR A 177 -2.13 0.11 -3.56
N LEU A 178 -3.14 0.11 -2.68
CA LEU A 178 -4.43 0.79 -2.91
C LEU A 178 -4.26 2.29 -3.17
N SER A 179 -3.34 2.96 -2.49
CA SER A 179 -3.08 4.38 -2.70
C SER A 179 -2.49 4.73 -4.06
N LYS A 180 -1.97 3.74 -4.80
CA LYS A 180 -1.41 3.94 -6.15
C LYS A 180 -2.43 3.68 -7.27
N VAL A 181 -3.54 3.02 -6.96
CA VAL A 181 -4.56 2.65 -7.95
C VAL A 181 -5.21 3.90 -8.52
N ARG A 182 -5.25 4.00 -9.84
CA ARG A 182 -5.89 5.13 -10.55
C ARG A 182 -7.28 4.80 -11.08
N ASN A 183 -7.48 3.58 -11.58
CA ASN A 183 -8.76 3.15 -12.15
C ASN A 183 -9.22 1.91 -11.39
N CYS A 184 -10.45 1.93 -10.88
CA CYS A 184 -11.01 0.84 -10.10
C CYS A 184 -12.46 0.55 -10.51
N SER A 185 -12.77 -0.73 -10.67
CA SER A 185 -14.11 -1.22 -10.89
C SER A 185 -14.43 -2.24 -9.80
N LEU A 186 -15.45 -1.94 -9.01
CA LEU A 186 -15.91 -2.75 -7.89
C LEU A 186 -17.16 -3.52 -8.32
N SER A 187 -17.06 -4.84 -8.37
CA SER A 187 -18.20 -5.74 -8.56
C SER A 187 -18.64 -6.31 -7.22
N LEU A 188 -19.83 -5.93 -6.78
CA LEU A 188 -20.46 -6.41 -5.56
C LEU A 188 -21.54 -7.41 -5.95
N VAL A 189 -21.27 -8.70 -5.78
CA VAL A 189 -22.22 -9.80 -5.96
C VAL A 189 -22.67 -10.26 -4.58
N THR A 190 -23.85 -9.86 -4.13
CA THR A 190 -24.28 -10.12 -2.75
C THR A 190 -25.57 -10.92 -2.64
N THR A 191 -25.65 -11.70 -1.56
CA THR A 191 -26.83 -12.39 -1.04
C THR A 191 -27.26 -11.78 0.30
N SER A 192 -28.48 -12.08 0.75
CA SER A 192 -29.01 -11.69 2.09
C SER A 192 -28.05 -12.03 3.23
N SER A 193 -27.50 -13.25 3.24
CA SER A 193 -26.58 -13.75 4.27
C SER A 193 -25.29 -12.94 4.43
N MET A 194 -24.86 -12.23 3.38
CA MET A 194 -23.63 -11.41 3.40
C MET A 194 -23.83 -10.03 4.03
N LEU A 195 -25.07 -9.62 4.27
CA LEU A 195 -25.38 -8.32 4.86
C LEU A 195 -25.09 -8.27 6.37
N GLY A 196 -25.01 -9.44 7.02
CA GLY A 196 -24.82 -9.56 8.47
C GLY A 196 -26.06 -9.18 9.28
N VAL A 197 -27.23 -9.09 8.63
CA VAL A 197 -28.52 -8.72 9.24
C VAL A 197 -29.58 -9.75 8.83
N THR A 198 -30.51 -10.06 9.73
CA THR A 198 -31.60 -11.03 9.51
C THR A 198 -32.63 -10.56 8.48
N ASP A 199 -32.92 -9.25 8.38
CA ASP A 199 -33.81 -8.69 7.36
C ASP A 199 -33.22 -7.39 6.75
N PRO A 200 -32.96 -7.34 5.42
CA PRO A 200 -32.48 -6.14 4.73
C PRO A 200 -33.46 -4.95 4.76
N ARG A 201 -34.75 -5.17 5.05
CA ARG A 201 -35.77 -4.10 5.11
C ARG A 201 -35.60 -3.22 6.35
N SER A 202 -35.16 -3.81 7.45
CA SER A 202 -34.88 -3.09 8.70
C SER A 202 -33.47 -2.53 8.77
N MET A 203 -32.63 -2.80 7.77
CA MET A 203 -31.26 -2.32 7.73
C MET A 203 -31.22 -0.84 7.38
N THR A 204 -30.26 -0.12 7.94
CA THR A 204 -29.88 1.24 7.51
C THR A 204 -28.56 1.18 6.75
N SER A 205 -28.32 2.10 5.82
CA SER A 205 -27.08 2.13 5.03
C SER A 205 -25.80 2.22 5.88
N SER A 206 -25.91 2.80 7.09
CA SER A 206 -24.82 2.88 8.08
C SER A 206 -24.61 1.59 8.88
N SER A 207 -25.67 0.80 9.14
CA SER A 207 -25.59 -0.48 9.86
C SER A 207 -25.18 -1.67 8.98
N TRP A 208 -25.04 -1.46 7.67
CA TRP A 208 -24.58 -2.48 6.75
C TRP A 208 -23.09 -2.82 6.96
N THR A 209 -22.84 -3.91 7.68
CA THR A 209 -21.49 -4.33 8.14
C THR A 209 -20.50 -4.55 7.01
N LEU A 210 -20.89 -5.23 5.93
CA LEU A 210 -20.03 -5.43 4.75
C LEU A 210 -19.70 -4.10 4.08
N GLY A 211 -20.69 -3.21 3.96
CA GLY A 211 -20.48 -1.85 3.45
C GLY A 211 -19.45 -1.07 4.26
N GLN A 212 -19.55 -1.12 5.59
CA GLN A 212 -18.58 -0.47 6.48
C GLN A 212 -17.15 -1.01 6.26
N ARG A 213 -16.97 -2.33 6.20
CA ARG A 213 -15.65 -2.94 5.96
C ARG A 213 -15.08 -2.57 4.60
N MET A 214 -15.92 -2.53 3.56
CA MET A 214 -15.51 -2.07 2.24
C MET A 214 -15.06 -0.61 2.27
N ARG A 215 -15.84 0.29 2.89
CA ARG A 215 -15.45 1.71 3.06
C ARG A 215 -14.14 1.86 3.82
N GLU A 216 -13.95 1.08 4.89
CA GLU A 216 -12.72 1.09 5.68
C GLU A 216 -11.47 0.69 4.90
N GLN A 217 -11.57 -0.22 3.92
CA GLN A 217 -10.44 -0.58 3.07
C GLN A 217 -10.26 0.40 1.91
N LEU A 218 -11.36 0.80 1.26
CA LEU A 218 -11.33 1.70 0.11
C LEU A 218 -10.87 3.11 0.49
N LYS A 219 -10.97 3.53 1.77
CA LYS A 219 -10.48 4.85 2.22
C LYS A 219 -9.02 5.13 1.90
N HIS A 220 -8.21 4.09 1.71
CA HIS A 220 -6.80 4.22 1.38
C HIS A 220 -6.53 4.55 -0.11
N MET A 221 -7.57 4.55 -0.96
CA MET A 221 -7.48 4.85 -2.38
C MET A 221 -7.62 6.36 -2.62
N SER A 222 -6.53 7.11 -2.45
CA SER A 222 -6.56 8.58 -2.57
C SER A 222 -6.40 9.12 -4.00
N ASN A 223 -5.83 8.33 -4.92
CA ASN A 223 -5.42 8.79 -6.26
C ASN A 223 -6.31 8.26 -7.40
N VAL A 224 -7.53 7.85 -7.09
CA VAL A 224 -8.44 7.24 -8.07
C VAL A 224 -9.09 8.32 -8.92
N HIS A 225 -9.01 8.17 -10.25
CA HIS A 225 -9.67 9.01 -11.24
C HIS A 225 -11.04 8.46 -11.62
N THR A 226 -11.12 7.15 -11.87
CA THR A 226 -12.38 6.49 -12.22
C THR A 226 -12.69 5.39 -11.22
N PHE A 227 -13.80 5.51 -10.51
CA PHE A 227 -14.29 4.49 -9.59
C PHE A 227 -15.73 4.10 -9.96
N THR A 228 -15.91 2.87 -10.42
CA THR A 228 -17.22 2.35 -10.83
C THR A 228 -17.68 1.25 -9.89
N LEU A 229 -18.97 1.22 -9.58
CA LEU A 229 -19.63 0.19 -8.80
C LEU A 229 -20.61 -0.58 -9.70
N ASN A 230 -20.52 -1.90 -9.70
CA ASN A 230 -21.52 -2.78 -10.26
C ASN A 230 -22.12 -3.61 -9.12
N ALA A 231 -23.34 -3.26 -8.72
CA ALA A 231 -24.08 -3.93 -7.68
C ALA A 231 -24.96 -5.03 -8.32
N LYS A 232 -24.49 -6.27 -8.22
CA LYS A 232 -25.20 -7.46 -8.65
C LYS A 232 -25.89 -8.12 -7.46
N ALA A 233 -27.22 -8.22 -7.50
CA ALA A 233 -27.96 -8.96 -6.48
C ALA A 233 -28.25 -10.38 -6.97
N LEU A 234 -27.87 -11.38 -6.17
CA LEU A 234 -28.27 -12.76 -6.41
C LEU A 234 -29.69 -12.95 -5.87
N GLY A 235 -30.61 -13.37 -6.73
CA GLY A 235 -32.00 -13.59 -6.36
C GLY A 235 -32.10 -14.67 -5.29
N ASP A 236 -32.80 -14.36 -4.20
CA ASP A 236 -33.13 -15.32 -3.15
C ASP A 236 -34.61 -15.14 -2.77
N PRO A 237 -35.35 -16.25 -2.62
CA PRO A 237 -36.81 -16.24 -2.45
C PRO A 237 -37.31 -15.47 -1.21
N LEU A 238 -36.44 -15.18 -0.23
CA LEU A 238 -36.84 -14.56 1.04
C LEU A 238 -36.92 -13.03 0.99
N TRP A 239 -36.39 -12.38 -0.06
CA TRP A 239 -36.27 -10.92 -0.11
C TRP A 239 -36.23 -10.36 -1.53
N ASN A 240 -36.37 -9.04 -1.65
CA ASN A 240 -36.34 -8.36 -2.94
C ASN A 240 -34.92 -7.78 -3.21
N PRO A 241 -34.28 -8.13 -4.35
CA PRO A 241 -32.95 -7.65 -4.72
C PRO A 241 -32.76 -6.13 -4.67
N LEU A 242 -33.84 -5.37 -4.87
CA LEU A 242 -33.85 -3.90 -4.83
C LEU A 242 -33.33 -3.33 -3.50
N TRP A 243 -33.56 -4.03 -2.37
CA TRP A 243 -33.05 -3.59 -1.07
C TRP A 243 -31.53 -3.57 -1.02
N ILE A 244 -30.87 -4.56 -1.63
CA ILE A 244 -29.42 -4.60 -1.70
C ILE A 244 -28.89 -3.47 -2.57
N TRP A 245 -29.52 -3.20 -3.73
CA TRP A 245 -29.10 -2.09 -4.60
C TRP A 245 -29.23 -0.74 -3.90
N TYR A 246 -30.34 -0.52 -3.22
CA TYR A 246 -30.55 0.69 -2.42
C TYR A 246 -29.44 0.84 -1.37
N HIS A 247 -29.25 -0.15 -0.50
CA HIS A 247 -28.25 -0.06 0.57
C HIS A 247 -26.82 0.02 0.06
N ALA A 248 -26.49 -0.72 -1.01
CA ALA A 248 -25.18 -0.66 -1.66
C ALA A 248 -24.91 0.73 -2.25
N SER A 249 -25.89 1.29 -2.95
CA SER A 249 -25.78 2.64 -3.51
C SER A 249 -25.62 3.67 -2.39
N GLN A 250 -26.50 3.70 -1.40
CA GLN A 250 -26.49 4.74 -0.37
C GLN A 250 -25.24 4.68 0.52
N SER A 251 -24.77 3.48 0.83
CA SER A 251 -23.54 3.25 1.58
C SER A 251 -22.29 3.77 0.84
N LEU A 252 -22.17 3.49 -0.46
CA LEU A 252 -20.95 3.82 -1.23
C LEU A 252 -21.01 5.19 -1.91
N LYS A 253 -22.21 5.76 -2.10
CA LYS A 253 -22.43 7.07 -2.70
C LYS A 253 -21.81 8.22 -1.91
N MET A 254 -21.79 8.08 -0.58
CA MET A 254 -21.22 9.05 0.35
C MET A 254 -19.70 8.96 0.44
N LEU A 255 -19.09 7.88 -0.07
CA LEU A 255 -17.64 7.69 -0.06
C LEU A 255 -16.95 8.82 -0.83
N GLY A 256 -15.92 9.41 -0.23
CA GLY A 256 -15.13 10.48 -0.83
C GLY A 256 -15.78 11.87 -0.81
N THR A 257 -16.93 12.02 -0.13
CA THR A 257 -17.57 13.32 0.12
C THR A 257 -17.29 13.82 1.53
N GLU A 258 -17.55 15.11 1.81
CA GLU A 258 -17.41 15.70 3.15
C GLU A 258 -18.28 15.00 4.21
N ALA A 259 -19.37 14.37 3.78
CA ALA A 259 -20.28 13.59 4.62
C ALA A 259 -19.88 12.09 4.73
N SER A 260 -18.66 11.73 4.33
CA SER A 260 -18.13 10.37 4.47
C SER A 260 -17.70 10.08 5.91
N ASP A 261 -18.12 8.93 6.46
CA ASP A 261 -17.75 8.48 7.82
C ASP A 261 -16.25 8.12 7.98
N THR A 262 -15.49 8.07 6.87
CA THR A 262 -14.11 7.57 6.86
C THR A 262 -13.08 8.70 6.86
N VAL A 263 -12.09 8.60 7.76
CA VAL A 263 -10.86 9.40 7.75
C VAL A 263 -9.67 8.45 7.45
N PRO A 264 -8.86 8.68 6.41
CA PRO A 264 -8.94 9.76 5.41
C PRO A 264 -10.14 9.64 4.45
N ILE A 265 -10.45 10.76 3.76
CA ILE A 265 -11.49 10.81 2.73
C ILE A 265 -11.13 9.84 1.60
N GLY A 266 -12.01 8.87 1.34
CA GLY A 266 -11.81 7.83 0.32
C GLY A 266 -12.03 8.31 -1.12
N PRO A 267 -12.03 7.39 -2.10
CA PRO A 267 -12.23 7.73 -3.51
C PRO A 267 -13.67 8.15 -3.76
N GLN A 268 -13.86 9.09 -4.69
CA GLN A 268 -15.19 9.48 -5.16
C GLN A 268 -15.69 8.49 -6.21
N LEU A 269 -16.87 7.94 -5.96
CA LEU A 269 -17.57 7.06 -6.89
C LEU A 269 -18.15 7.89 -8.03
N SER A 270 -17.87 7.49 -9.28
CA SER A 270 -18.34 8.19 -10.49
C SER A 270 -19.61 7.58 -11.07
N HIS A 271 -19.74 6.25 -10.99
CA HIS A 271 -20.78 5.50 -11.70
C HIS A 271 -21.23 4.27 -10.91
N ILE A 272 -22.53 4.02 -10.88
CA ILE A 272 -23.18 2.88 -10.22
C ILE A 272 -24.14 2.21 -11.21
N THR A 273 -23.92 0.92 -11.43
CA THR A 273 -24.80 0.04 -12.21
C THR A 273 -25.44 -1.00 -11.32
N PHE A 274 -26.65 -1.39 -11.69
CA PHE A 274 -27.44 -2.39 -11.00
C PHE A 274 -27.69 -3.55 -11.95
N SER A 275 -27.58 -4.78 -11.46
CA SER A 275 -27.81 -5.98 -12.26
C SER A 275 -28.34 -7.15 -11.43
N LEU A 276 -29.17 -8.00 -12.05
CA LEU A 276 -29.63 -9.26 -11.48
C LEU A 276 -28.89 -10.44 -12.13
N ASP A 277 -28.91 -11.59 -11.46
CA ASP A 277 -28.30 -12.81 -11.98
C ASP A 277 -29.03 -13.40 -13.19
N THR A 278 -30.34 -13.23 -13.25
CA THR A 278 -31.22 -13.84 -14.26
C THR A 278 -31.76 -12.85 -15.30
N TRP A 279 -31.54 -11.55 -15.14
CA TRP A 279 -32.03 -10.51 -16.04
C TRP A 279 -31.11 -9.28 -16.04
N SER A 280 -30.81 -8.74 -17.22
CA SER A 280 -30.47 -7.31 -17.42
C SER A 280 -30.51 -7.00 -18.91
N PRO A 281 -31.61 -6.41 -19.40
CA PRO A 281 -31.45 -5.18 -20.16
C PRO A 281 -32.62 -4.21 -19.94
N GLY A 282 -32.32 -2.96 -19.56
CA GLY A 282 -33.33 -1.89 -19.46
C GLY A 282 -33.21 -0.94 -18.28
N GLU A 283 -32.37 -1.25 -17.29
CA GLU A 283 -32.36 -0.50 -16.03
C GLU A 283 -31.54 0.80 -16.12
N ASN A 284 -32.02 1.85 -15.46
CA ASN A 284 -31.29 3.10 -15.33
C ASN A 284 -30.07 2.92 -14.42
N TYR A 285 -28.99 3.63 -14.73
CA TYR A 285 -27.79 3.69 -13.89
C TYR A 285 -27.67 5.07 -13.23
N VAL A 286 -26.83 5.17 -12.21
CA VAL A 286 -26.60 6.43 -11.47
C VAL A 286 -25.16 6.88 -11.66
N ALA A 287 -24.96 8.11 -12.11
CA ALA A 287 -23.64 8.68 -12.31
C ALA A 287 -23.54 10.11 -11.81
N ARG A 288 -22.33 10.56 -11.49
CA ARG A 288 -22.08 11.97 -11.20
C ARG A 288 -22.04 12.75 -12.50
N SER A 289 -22.90 13.77 -12.60
CA SER A 289 -22.89 14.68 -13.73
C SER A 289 -21.85 15.77 -13.50
N GLU A 290 -20.85 15.85 -14.40
CA GLU A 290 -19.91 16.98 -14.41
C GLU A 290 -20.63 18.30 -14.73
N ALA A 291 -21.65 18.26 -15.60
CA ALA A 291 -22.43 19.43 -16.00
C ALA A 291 -23.21 20.07 -14.85
N GLU A 292 -23.58 19.31 -13.82
CA GLU A 292 -24.33 19.79 -12.66
C GLU A 292 -23.49 19.95 -11.40
N GLY A 293 -22.16 20.02 -11.54
CA GLY A 293 -21.23 20.24 -10.43
C GLY A 293 -21.00 18.99 -9.57
N GLY A 294 -21.04 17.80 -10.16
CA GLY A 294 -20.76 16.54 -9.47
C GLY A 294 -21.95 15.96 -8.70
N LYS A 295 -23.16 16.47 -8.94
CA LYS A 295 -24.41 15.92 -8.40
C LYS A 295 -24.74 14.57 -9.03
N TRP A 296 -25.47 13.75 -8.29
CA TRP A 296 -25.90 12.43 -8.74
C TRP A 296 -27.13 12.53 -9.64
N MET A 297 -27.05 11.89 -10.79
CA MET A 297 -28.07 11.89 -11.83
C MET A 297 -28.35 10.46 -12.28
N TRP A 298 -29.62 10.19 -12.56
CA TRP A 298 -30.08 8.95 -13.18
C TRP A 298 -29.99 9.07 -14.69
N TYR A 299 -29.46 8.03 -15.32
CA TYR A 299 -29.30 7.92 -16.75
C TYR A 299 -29.90 6.62 -17.25
N CYS A 300 -30.43 6.62 -18.47
CA CYS A 300 -30.85 5.39 -19.13
C CYS A 300 -29.66 4.69 -19.80
N ASN A 301 -29.85 3.47 -20.33
CA ASN A 301 -28.80 2.73 -21.03
C ASN A 301 -28.25 3.39 -22.30
N LYS A 302 -28.88 4.47 -22.80
CA LYS A 302 -28.39 5.30 -23.92
C LYS A 302 -27.76 6.62 -23.42
N ASP A 303 -27.39 6.71 -22.15
CA ASP A 303 -26.77 7.88 -21.50
C ASP A 303 -27.65 9.14 -21.48
N HIS A 304 -28.96 9.02 -21.65
CA HIS A 304 -29.89 10.15 -21.52
C HIS A 304 -30.23 10.44 -20.06
N PRO A 305 -30.25 11.72 -19.63
CA PRO A 305 -30.62 12.07 -18.26
C PRO A 305 -32.12 11.80 -18.01
N VAL A 306 -32.41 10.96 -17.04
CA VAL A 306 -33.78 10.59 -16.62
C VAL A 306 -34.25 11.46 -15.46
N GLY A 307 -33.33 11.85 -14.58
CA GLY A 307 -33.62 12.82 -13.54
C GLY A 307 -32.54 12.91 -12.46
N LEU A 308 -32.64 13.97 -11.66
CA LEU A 308 -31.81 14.18 -10.48
C LEU A 308 -32.06 13.11 -9.43
N ASP A 309 -30.99 12.68 -8.76
CA ASP A 309 -31.10 11.91 -7.53
C ASP A 309 -31.13 12.85 -6.32
N ILE A 310 -32.12 12.66 -5.44
CA ILE A 310 -32.39 13.55 -4.30
C ILE A 310 -31.35 13.37 -3.16
N GLY A 311 -30.30 12.57 -3.36
CA GLY A 311 -29.20 12.41 -2.42
C GLY A 311 -29.52 11.38 -1.33
N PRO A 312 -28.99 11.55 -0.11
CA PRO A 312 -29.07 10.54 0.96
C PRO A 312 -30.47 10.39 1.58
N GLU A 313 -31.41 11.29 1.25
CA GLU A 313 -32.77 11.31 1.78
C GLU A 313 -33.78 10.52 0.94
N ILE A 314 -33.36 9.97 -0.20
CA ILE A 314 -34.26 9.20 -1.07
C ILE A 314 -34.74 7.93 -0.35
N THR A 315 -36.05 7.71 -0.34
CA THR A 315 -36.63 6.47 0.20
C THR A 315 -36.42 5.31 -0.76
N VAL A 316 -36.51 4.07 -0.27
CA VAL A 316 -36.42 2.87 -1.13
C VAL A 316 -37.48 2.89 -2.23
N ARG A 317 -38.69 3.39 -1.94
CA ARG A 317 -39.77 3.50 -2.91
C ARG A 317 -39.41 4.47 -4.05
N GLU A 318 -38.86 5.62 -3.72
CA GLU A 318 -38.43 6.62 -4.71
C GLU A 318 -37.24 6.12 -5.51
N PHE A 319 -36.28 5.46 -4.86
CA PHE A 319 -35.16 4.80 -5.55
C PHE A 319 -35.66 3.79 -6.58
N CYS A 320 -36.59 2.91 -6.19
CA CYS A 320 -37.21 1.96 -7.13
C CYS A 320 -37.97 2.66 -8.25
N ALA A 321 -38.71 3.74 -7.94
CA ALA A 321 -39.42 4.52 -8.95
C ALA A 321 -38.46 5.14 -9.98
N LYS A 322 -37.28 5.62 -9.55
CA LYS A 322 -36.25 6.17 -10.43
C LYS A 322 -35.54 5.12 -11.27
N LEU A 323 -35.27 3.95 -10.68
CA LEU A 323 -34.63 2.84 -11.38
C LEU A 323 -35.42 2.38 -12.61
N TYR A 324 -36.75 2.35 -12.49
CA TYR A 324 -37.66 1.96 -13.57
C TYR A 324 -38.30 3.16 -14.29
N GLN A 325 -37.84 4.39 -14.03
CA GLN A 325 -38.40 5.55 -14.69
C GLN A 325 -38.06 5.52 -16.18
N GLU A 326 -39.08 5.56 -17.04
CA GLU A 326 -38.89 5.60 -18.49
C GLU A 326 -38.13 6.86 -18.91
N CYS A 327 -37.16 6.69 -19.79
CA CYS A 327 -36.47 7.81 -20.42
C CYS A 327 -37.42 8.48 -21.42
N ARG A 328 -37.70 9.78 -21.19
CA ARG A 328 -38.57 10.57 -22.08
C ARG A 328 -38.02 10.64 -23.51
N ILE A 329 -36.70 10.70 -23.67
CA ILE A 329 -36.05 10.78 -24.99
C ILE A 329 -36.20 9.45 -25.74
N CYS A 330 -35.85 8.32 -25.09
CA CYS A 330 -36.00 6.99 -25.72
C CYS A 330 -37.46 6.63 -26.00
N ARG A 331 -38.40 7.12 -25.18
CA ARG A 331 -39.83 6.90 -25.42
C ARG A 331 -40.33 7.61 -26.67
N VAL A 332 -39.83 8.80 -26.96
CA VAL A 332 -40.19 9.54 -28.20
C VAL A 332 -39.60 8.84 -29.41
N GLU A 333 -38.33 8.41 -29.36
CA GLU A 333 -37.70 7.66 -30.46
C GLU A 333 -38.43 6.35 -30.82
N ASN A 334 -39.03 5.69 -29.83
CA ASN A 334 -39.79 4.45 -30.04
C ASN A 334 -41.29 4.69 -30.29
N GLY A 335 -41.75 5.94 -30.25
CA GLY A 335 -43.17 6.32 -30.28
C GLY A 335 -43.61 7.05 -31.55
N ASP A 336 -42.74 7.21 -32.53
CA ASP A 336 -43.05 7.79 -33.86
C ASP A 336 -43.28 6.70 -34.95
N GLU A 337 -43.58 5.45 -34.53
CA GLU A 337 -44.08 4.37 -35.41
C GLU A 337 -45.55 4.01 -35.10
N GLU A 338 -46.42 5.02 -34.97
CA GLU A 338 -47.88 4.83 -35.11
C GLU A 338 -48.47 5.64 -36.28
#